data_AF-A0A2H0M777-F1
#
_entry.id   AF-A0A2H0M777-F1
#
_cell.length_a   1.000
_cell.length_b   1.000
_cell.length_c   1.000
_cell.angle_alpha   90.00
_cell.angle_beta   90.00
_cell.angle_gamma   90.00
#
_symmetry.space_group_name_H-M   'P 1'
#
loop_
_entity.id
_entity.type
_entity.pdbx_description
1 polymer ?
#
loop_
_entity_poly.entity_id
_entity_poly.type
_entity_poly.pdbx_seq_one_letter_code
_entity_poly.pdbx_strand_id
1 'polypeptide(L)'
;MTILFTAITSVSARQTDDAVIYNKDGIYEKITILDGTLGGRPTRFFQQDKSRSGAMFLDSNDPTDLVYEYSKYYSIYKIFKPEIENALVIGGRAYSIPMALLYENPDSIVDVVEIEPSLFELSKEYFNVKESPNLNNYTEDGRRFLRDSEKEYDLIFSDVYYSLFSIPSHFTTTEFFEVAKEKLSEDGIFIANLTGNLSRQEPSFIFTEIKTFKSVFPNSYFFAVESPGQTNSQNIIFVGYNSDKEVDFSNYQMSQKVNPIISSLKEKEIDLDRFELSPYPILTDNFAPVEHMTAKILRTTFGKSKIIDGEEMLGIISQQLRYGPRYPSSAGHKKTIDFLVAEMKEQTNNVYVQSWDYEGNGGEVDKLTNIIGQVNPEIDERIILATHYDSKRFADKDKTDRYAPVPGANDSASGVAVLLELSEIFNKLNTPKNIGIDFVFFDAEEGDKNLMSDYTNWEPIGSTYFAKNLKDVYPVKIPSLAIVVDMVCDKDFRIYKEPVSFKSATEQTNSFFEVAKKIDGKVFRDDVGQVIRNDHNPLIEVGIPSILLIDLEYPYHHTTKDTIDKCSAKSLETVAEAIYEYVRSVD
;
A
#
# COMPACT_ATOMS: atom_id res chain seq x y z
N MET A 1 32.49 -5.89 15.14
CA MET A 1 31.59 -4.73 15.04
C MET A 1 30.19 -5.29 14.92
N THR A 2 29.49 -5.36 16.05
CA THR A 2 28.25 -6.12 16.25
C THR A 2 27.07 -5.25 15.87
N ILE A 3 26.36 -5.60 14.79
CA ILE A 3 25.15 -4.90 14.36
C ILE A 3 23.96 -5.63 14.98
N LEU A 4 23.29 -4.96 15.93
CA LEU A 4 22.06 -5.41 16.57
C LEU A 4 20.89 -5.10 15.62
N PHE A 5 20.07 -6.11 15.30
CA PHE A 5 18.90 -5.97 14.44
C PHE A 5 17.66 -5.78 15.31
N THR A 6 17.05 -4.60 15.22
CA THR A 6 15.70 -4.33 15.73
C THR A 6 14.72 -4.63 14.61
N ALA A 7 13.71 -5.46 14.87
CA ALA A 7 12.55 -5.57 14.01
C ALA A 7 11.91 -4.18 13.86
N ILE A 8 11.49 -3.85 12.64
CA ILE A 8 10.93 -2.56 12.25
C ILE A 8 9.68 -2.30 13.10
N THR A 9 9.85 -1.42 14.08
CA THR A 9 8.85 -0.50 14.61
C THR A 9 9.59 0.82 14.73
N SER A 10 9.11 1.85 14.04
CA SER A 10 9.75 3.16 14.00
C SER A 10 9.59 3.89 15.34
N VAL A 11 10.44 3.58 16.32
CA VAL A 11 10.80 4.48 17.43
C VAL A 11 12.29 4.29 17.69
N SER A 12 13.06 5.38 17.66
CA SER A 12 14.48 5.36 18.00
C SER A 12 14.67 4.98 19.47
N ALA A 13 14.71 3.69 19.79
CA ALA A 13 15.10 3.22 21.10
C ALA A 13 16.63 3.22 21.18
N ARG A 14 17.17 4.07 22.07
CA ARG A 14 18.55 3.95 22.55
C ARG A 14 18.77 2.51 23.00
N GLN A 15 19.80 1.88 22.46
CA GLN A 15 20.26 0.54 22.80
C GLN A 15 20.48 0.45 24.33
N THR A 16 19.62 -0.27 25.03
CA THR A 16 19.84 -0.67 26.42
C THR A 16 20.65 -1.97 26.43
N ASP A 17 21.48 -2.15 27.47
CA ASP A 17 22.23 -3.39 27.69
C ASP A 17 21.24 -4.52 28.02
N ASP A 18 20.77 -5.22 26.98
CA ASP A 18 19.87 -6.37 27.15
C ASP A 18 20.58 -7.48 27.94
N ALA A 19 19.96 -7.89 29.06
CA ALA A 19 20.49 -8.94 29.92
C ALA A 19 19.90 -10.29 29.50
N VAL A 20 20.72 -11.15 28.90
CA VAL A 20 20.33 -12.54 28.59
C VAL A 20 20.18 -13.34 29.88
N ILE A 21 18.98 -13.84 30.15
CA ILE A 21 18.65 -14.62 31.35
C ILE A 21 18.49 -16.11 31.06
N TYR A 22 18.19 -16.48 29.81
CA TYR A 22 18.16 -17.85 29.33
C TYR A 22 18.69 -17.91 27.90
N ASN A 23 19.46 -18.95 27.59
CA ASN A 23 20.01 -19.16 26.25
C ASN A 23 20.35 -20.64 26.05
N LYS A 24 19.63 -21.31 25.14
CA LYS A 24 19.84 -22.72 24.83
C LYS A 24 19.38 -23.04 23.40
N ASP A 25 20.03 -24.01 22.77
CA ASP A 25 19.53 -24.59 21.53
C ASP A 25 18.30 -25.45 21.84
N GLY A 26 17.17 -25.14 21.19
CA GLY A 26 15.97 -25.96 21.15
C GLY A 26 16.09 -27.07 20.10
N ILE A 27 14.99 -27.73 19.78
CA ILE A 27 14.97 -28.77 18.74
C ILE A 27 14.94 -28.13 17.34
N TYR A 28 14.19 -27.05 17.17
CA TYR A 28 14.01 -26.40 15.88
C TYR A 28 14.83 -25.12 15.71
N GLU A 29 15.10 -24.43 16.81
CA GLU A 29 15.71 -23.10 16.79
C GLU A 29 16.43 -22.80 18.11
N LYS A 30 17.27 -21.77 18.11
CA LYS A 30 17.89 -21.30 19.34
C LYS A 30 16.95 -20.41 20.13
N ILE A 31 16.73 -20.74 21.39
CA ILE A 31 15.85 -20.00 22.30
C ILE A 31 16.70 -19.08 23.19
N THR A 32 16.40 -17.79 23.15
CA THR A 32 17.00 -16.78 24.02
C THR A 32 15.90 -15.99 24.74
N ILE A 33 16.02 -15.85 26.06
CA ILE A 33 15.18 -14.97 26.85
C ILE A 33 16.07 -13.87 27.42
N LEU A 34 15.65 -12.63 27.24
CA LEU A 34 16.41 -11.46 27.64
C LEU A 34 15.51 -10.38 28.22
N ASP A 35 16.01 -9.69 29.24
CA ASP A 35 15.37 -8.54 29.85
C ASP A 35 15.97 -7.26 29.28
N GLY A 36 15.11 -6.30 28.96
CA GLY A 36 15.48 -5.00 28.41
C GLY A 36 14.35 -4.00 28.64
N THR A 37 14.21 -3.06 27.70
CA THR A 37 13.16 -2.03 27.77
C THR A 37 12.54 -1.78 26.40
N LEU A 38 11.21 -1.70 26.34
CA LEU A 38 10.46 -1.24 25.16
C LEU A 38 9.52 -0.10 25.56
N GLY A 39 9.54 1.01 24.82
CA GLY A 39 8.70 2.18 25.15
C GLY A 39 8.98 2.76 26.54
N GLY A 40 10.19 2.57 27.09
CA GLY A 40 10.56 2.98 28.44
C GLY A 40 10.09 2.04 29.57
N ARG A 41 9.38 0.95 29.25
CA ARG A 41 8.90 -0.03 30.22
C ARG A 41 9.82 -1.25 30.30
N PRO A 42 10.09 -1.80 31.49
CA PRO A 42 10.88 -3.03 31.64
C PRO A 42 10.15 -4.19 30.93
N THR A 43 10.84 -4.85 30.02
CA THR A 43 10.26 -5.83 29.10
C THR A 43 11.12 -7.08 29.05
N ARG A 44 10.48 -8.25 29.12
CA ARG A 44 11.13 -9.53 28.87
C ARG A 44 10.78 -10.01 27.48
N PHE A 45 11.79 -10.33 26.68
CA PHE A 45 11.64 -10.76 25.31
C PHE A 45 11.92 -12.26 25.18
N PHE A 46 11.10 -12.92 24.38
CA PHE A 46 11.33 -14.23 23.81
C PHE A 46 11.91 -14.06 22.41
N GLN A 47 13.09 -14.62 22.18
CA GLN A 47 13.80 -14.55 20.92
C GLN A 47 14.11 -15.95 20.39
N GLN A 48 13.68 -16.17 19.15
CA GLN A 48 13.91 -17.36 18.34
C GLN A 48 14.97 -17.05 17.30
N ASP A 49 16.14 -17.68 17.41
CA ASP A 49 17.38 -17.36 16.69
C ASP A 49 17.75 -15.87 16.81
N LYS A 50 17.31 -15.07 15.82
CA LYS A 50 17.54 -13.63 15.71
C LYS A 50 16.25 -12.82 15.67
N SER A 51 15.09 -13.46 15.77
CA SER A 51 13.77 -12.85 15.72
C SER A 51 13.19 -12.72 17.12
N ARG A 52 12.87 -11.50 17.55
CA ARG A 52 12.10 -11.29 18.79
C ARG A 52 10.63 -11.56 18.47
N SER A 53 10.15 -12.72 18.90
CA SER A 53 8.85 -13.25 18.52
C SER A 53 7.82 -13.15 19.63
N GLY A 54 8.21 -12.96 20.89
CA GLY A 54 7.26 -12.77 21.99
C GLY A 54 7.81 -11.83 23.05
N ALA A 55 6.95 -11.23 23.87
CA ALA A 55 7.39 -10.42 24.99
C ALA A 55 6.28 -10.25 26.06
N MET A 56 6.68 -9.89 27.27
CA MET A 56 5.79 -9.37 28.32
C MET A 56 6.39 -8.11 28.97
N PHE A 57 5.54 -7.24 29.50
CA PHE A 57 5.96 -6.19 30.40
C PHE A 57 6.16 -6.73 31.83
N LEU A 58 7.32 -6.47 32.43
CA LEU A 58 7.65 -6.93 33.78
C LEU A 58 7.00 -6.10 34.88
N ASP A 59 6.45 -4.93 34.53
CA ASP A 59 5.74 -4.01 35.42
C ASP A 59 4.22 -4.19 35.37
N SER A 60 3.70 -5.19 34.65
CA SER A 60 2.27 -5.47 34.51
C SER A 60 1.93 -6.92 34.88
N ASN A 61 0.79 -7.10 35.54
CA ASN A 61 0.20 -8.41 35.83
C ASN A 61 -1.09 -8.64 35.02
N ASP A 62 -1.48 -7.69 34.17
CA ASP A 62 -2.65 -7.80 33.30
C ASP A 62 -2.26 -8.58 32.03
N PRO A 63 -2.82 -9.79 31.79
CA PRO A 63 -2.51 -10.58 30.59
C PRO A 63 -2.91 -9.90 29.28
N THR A 64 -3.77 -8.87 29.34
CA THR A 64 -4.22 -8.11 28.16
C THR A 64 -3.30 -6.92 27.84
N ASP A 65 -2.33 -6.59 28.69
CA ASP A 65 -1.31 -5.56 28.45
C ASP A 65 -0.18 -6.10 27.58
N LEU A 66 -0.53 -6.35 26.31
CA LEU A 66 0.35 -6.97 25.32
C LEU A 66 1.42 -6.00 24.81
N VAL A 67 2.66 -6.49 24.71
CA VAL A 67 3.84 -5.69 24.32
C VAL A 67 3.82 -5.30 22.86
N TYR A 68 3.52 -6.24 21.96
CA TYR A 68 3.54 -5.98 20.52
C TYR A 68 2.18 -5.54 20.01
N GLU A 69 2.16 -4.50 19.18
CA GLU A 69 0.93 -3.93 18.64
C GLU A 69 0.12 -4.95 17.83
N TYR A 70 0.78 -5.75 16.97
CA TYR A 70 0.12 -6.79 16.18
C TYR A 70 -0.60 -7.81 17.06
N SER A 71 -0.03 -8.16 18.23
CA SER A 71 -0.62 -9.19 19.09
C SER A 71 -1.97 -8.76 19.66
N LYS A 72 -2.23 -7.45 19.77
CA LYS A 72 -3.51 -6.87 20.22
C LYS A 72 -4.65 -7.08 19.21
N TYR A 73 -4.32 -7.41 17.96
CA TYR A 73 -5.31 -7.74 16.91
C TYR A 73 -6.02 -9.07 17.15
N TYR A 74 -5.59 -9.90 18.12
CA TYR A 74 -6.40 -11.03 18.58
C TYR A 74 -7.83 -10.57 18.91
N SER A 75 -7.99 -9.41 19.55
CA SER A 75 -9.27 -8.86 19.99
C SER A 75 -10.31 -8.61 18.87
N ILE A 76 -9.90 -8.66 17.59
CA ILE A 76 -10.81 -8.58 16.44
C ILE A 76 -11.89 -9.66 16.49
N TYR A 77 -11.61 -10.83 17.08
CA TYR A 77 -12.59 -11.91 17.22
C TYR A 77 -13.92 -11.41 17.80
N LYS A 78 -13.90 -10.40 18.69
CA LYS A 78 -15.08 -9.83 19.35
C LYS A 78 -16.11 -9.23 18.41
N ILE A 79 -15.71 -8.83 17.20
CA ILE A 79 -16.60 -8.27 16.18
C ILE A 79 -17.42 -9.39 15.52
N PHE A 80 -16.81 -10.56 15.35
CA PHE A 80 -17.34 -11.67 14.59
C PHE A 80 -18.04 -12.70 15.47
N LYS A 81 -17.37 -13.07 16.58
CA LYS A 81 -17.76 -14.13 17.49
C LYS A 81 -17.40 -13.74 18.94
N PRO A 82 -18.18 -12.84 19.58
CA PRO A 82 -17.85 -12.30 20.91
C PRO A 82 -17.88 -13.34 22.03
N GLU A 83 -18.67 -14.40 21.88
CA GLU A 83 -18.69 -15.55 22.78
C GLU A 83 -17.98 -16.71 22.08
N ILE A 84 -16.76 -17.01 22.53
CA ILE A 84 -15.97 -18.14 22.06
C ILE A 84 -16.01 -19.25 23.10
N GLU A 85 -16.26 -20.49 22.69
CA GLU A 85 -16.16 -21.68 23.55
C GLU A 85 -14.82 -22.37 23.36
N ASN A 86 -14.37 -22.48 22.11
CA ASN A 86 -13.11 -23.15 21.76
C ASN A 86 -12.23 -22.24 20.91
N ALA A 87 -11.02 -21.95 21.40
CA ALA A 87 -10.01 -21.23 20.65
C ALA A 87 -8.76 -22.10 20.43
N LEU A 88 -8.17 -21.97 19.24
CA LEU A 88 -6.89 -22.57 18.90
C LEU A 88 -5.87 -21.46 18.65
N VAL A 89 -4.71 -21.54 19.30
CA VAL A 89 -3.56 -20.70 18.99
C VAL A 89 -2.45 -21.57 18.40
N ILE A 90 -2.05 -21.30 17.16
CA ILE A 90 -0.94 -21.97 16.49
C ILE A 90 0.30 -21.08 16.59
N GLY A 91 1.31 -21.54 17.31
CA GLY A 91 2.49 -20.76 17.70
C GLY A 91 2.31 -20.12 19.07
N GLY A 92 2.97 -20.69 20.08
CA GLY A 92 2.83 -20.27 21.48
C GLY A 92 3.60 -19.01 21.82
N ARG A 93 4.80 -18.82 21.25
CA ARG A 93 5.70 -17.67 21.52
C ARG A 93 5.86 -17.43 23.03
N ALA A 94 5.64 -16.20 23.51
CA ALA A 94 5.62 -15.84 24.93
C ALA A 94 4.31 -16.18 25.65
N TYR A 95 3.38 -16.89 25.00
CA TYR A 95 2.05 -17.27 25.51
C TYR A 95 1.13 -16.09 25.87
N SER A 96 1.44 -14.90 25.35
CA SER A 96 0.71 -13.67 25.66
C SER A 96 -0.74 -13.71 25.15
N ILE A 97 -0.96 -14.19 23.92
CA ILE A 97 -2.31 -14.30 23.33
C ILE A 97 -3.16 -15.38 24.02
N PRO A 98 -2.67 -16.63 24.23
CA PRO A 98 -3.43 -17.62 25.00
C PRO A 98 -3.84 -17.11 26.39
N MET A 99 -2.96 -16.37 27.08
CA MET A 99 -3.25 -15.84 28.40
C MET A 99 -4.24 -14.68 28.37
N ALA A 100 -4.18 -13.82 27.35
CA ALA A 100 -5.18 -12.79 27.15
C ALA A 100 -6.57 -13.39 26.86
N LEU A 101 -6.65 -14.41 25.99
CA LEU A 101 -7.90 -15.11 25.66
C LEU A 101 -8.55 -15.75 26.88
N LEU A 102 -7.78 -16.47 27.71
CA LEU A 102 -8.28 -17.09 28.94
C LEU A 102 -8.68 -16.08 30.01
N TYR A 103 -7.99 -14.94 30.07
CA TYR A 103 -8.35 -13.88 31.01
C TYR A 103 -9.67 -13.21 30.63
N GLU A 104 -9.89 -12.95 29.34
CA GLU A 104 -11.12 -12.35 28.83
C GLU A 104 -12.29 -13.33 28.77
N ASN A 105 -12.01 -14.62 28.53
CA ASN A 105 -13.00 -15.69 28.40
C ASN A 105 -12.62 -16.88 29.29
N PRO A 106 -12.87 -16.79 30.61
CA PRO A 106 -12.40 -17.79 31.57
C PRO A 106 -13.03 -19.17 31.41
N ASP A 107 -14.21 -19.25 30.79
CA ASP A 107 -14.94 -20.49 30.55
C ASP A 107 -14.56 -21.18 29.24
N SER A 108 -13.82 -20.51 28.35
CA SER A 108 -13.42 -21.05 27.05
C SER A 108 -12.23 -21.98 27.17
N ILE A 109 -12.18 -23.00 26.33
CA ILE A 109 -11.03 -23.87 26.17
C ILE A 109 -10.07 -23.22 25.15
N VAL A 110 -8.82 -23.04 25.57
CA VAL A 110 -7.74 -22.56 24.70
C VAL A 110 -6.75 -23.70 24.47
N ASP A 111 -6.77 -24.23 23.26
CA ASP A 111 -5.77 -25.18 22.77
C ASP A 111 -4.59 -24.38 22.18
N VAL A 112 -3.36 -24.69 22.60
CA VAL A 112 -2.13 -24.08 22.06
C VAL A 112 -1.29 -25.17 21.41
N VAL A 113 -0.96 -25.00 20.13
CA VAL A 113 -0.09 -25.92 19.39
C VAL A 113 1.24 -25.25 19.13
N GLU A 114 2.29 -25.88 19.65
CA GLU A 114 3.66 -25.37 19.57
C GLU A 114 4.60 -26.51 19.18
N ILE A 115 5.47 -26.26 18.20
CA ILE A 115 6.37 -27.29 17.70
C ILE A 115 7.57 -27.50 18.65
N GLU A 116 7.99 -26.45 19.37
CA GLU A 116 9.14 -26.49 20.28
C GLU A 116 8.75 -27.09 21.67
N PRO A 117 9.23 -28.31 22.01
CA PRO A 117 8.77 -29.02 23.20
C PRO A 117 9.11 -28.34 24.52
N SER A 118 10.19 -27.55 24.56
CA SER A 118 10.62 -26.88 25.79
C SER A 118 9.84 -25.60 26.09
N LEU A 119 9.06 -25.07 25.12
CA LEU A 119 8.54 -23.71 25.20
C LEU A 119 7.51 -23.53 26.32
N PHE A 120 6.60 -24.48 26.53
CA PHE A 120 5.57 -24.34 27.56
C PHE A 120 6.16 -24.25 28.97
N GLU A 121 7.15 -25.10 29.30
CA GLU A 121 7.84 -25.04 30.59
C GLU A 121 8.62 -23.73 30.76
N LEU A 122 9.29 -23.26 29.71
CA LEU A 122 9.98 -21.96 29.73
C LEU A 122 9.00 -20.80 29.90
N SER A 123 7.83 -20.86 29.30
CA SER A 123 6.81 -19.82 29.46
C SER A 123 6.21 -19.80 30.86
N LYS A 124 6.10 -20.94 31.55
CA LYS A 124 5.78 -20.97 32.98
C LYS A 124 6.87 -20.33 33.84
N GLU A 125 8.14 -20.66 33.59
CA GLU A 125 9.28 -20.19 34.38
C GLU A 125 9.57 -18.70 34.17
N TYR A 126 9.54 -18.24 32.91
CA TYR A 126 10.00 -16.91 32.54
C TYR A 126 8.87 -15.95 32.16
N PHE A 127 7.71 -16.46 31.74
CA PHE A 127 6.59 -15.66 31.21
C PHE A 127 5.31 -15.66 32.04
N ASN A 128 5.37 -16.13 33.29
CA ASN A 128 4.25 -16.12 34.24
C ASN A 128 2.98 -16.81 33.69
N VAL A 129 3.17 -17.77 32.77
CA VAL A 129 2.08 -18.61 32.29
C VAL A 129 1.61 -19.49 33.44
N LYS A 130 0.30 -19.47 33.68
CA LYS A 130 -0.34 -20.29 34.72
C LYS A 130 -1.01 -21.47 34.08
N GLU A 131 -0.85 -22.64 34.68
CA GLU A 131 -1.66 -23.79 34.31
C GLU A 131 -3.13 -23.52 34.62
N SER A 132 -3.99 -23.99 33.73
CA SER A 132 -5.44 -23.87 33.82
C SER A 132 -6.05 -25.16 33.29
N PRO A 133 -7.16 -25.66 33.86
CA PRO A 133 -7.90 -26.78 33.26
C PRO A 133 -8.43 -26.45 31.85
N ASN A 134 -8.50 -25.16 31.52
CA ASN A 134 -8.97 -24.66 30.23
C ASN A 134 -7.81 -24.31 29.27
N LEU A 135 -6.55 -24.56 29.64
CA LEU A 135 -5.38 -24.37 28.79
C LEU A 135 -4.77 -25.72 28.44
N ASN A 136 -4.92 -26.16 27.19
CA ASN A 136 -4.32 -27.40 26.70
C ASN A 136 -3.12 -27.08 25.81
N ASN A 137 -2.02 -27.79 25.99
CA ASN A 137 -0.79 -27.58 25.23
C ASN A 137 -0.43 -28.84 24.46
N TYR A 138 -0.21 -28.70 23.15
CA TYR A 138 0.12 -29.78 22.25
C TYR A 138 1.47 -29.50 21.59
N THR A 139 2.38 -30.47 21.71
CA THR A 139 3.72 -30.39 21.12
C THR A 139 3.76 -31.08 19.76
N GLU A 140 3.34 -30.38 18.72
CA GLU A 140 3.26 -30.91 17.36
C GLU A 140 3.20 -29.80 16.30
N ASP A 141 3.23 -30.18 15.03
CA ASP A 141 3.04 -29.23 13.92
C ASP A 141 1.57 -28.79 13.84
N GLY A 142 1.32 -27.49 13.75
CA GLY A 142 -0.02 -26.90 13.74
C GLY A 142 -0.94 -27.40 12.61
N ARG A 143 -0.39 -27.59 11.40
CA ARG A 143 -1.18 -28.09 10.28
C ARG A 143 -1.52 -29.57 10.46
N ARG A 144 -0.58 -30.36 10.99
CA ARG A 144 -0.84 -31.75 11.36
C ARG A 144 -1.91 -31.86 12.44
N PHE A 145 -1.82 -31.04 13.49
CA PHE A 145 -2.83 -31.00 14.56
C PHE A 145 -4.23 -30.72 13.99
N LEU A 146 -4.37 -29.69 13.17
CA LEU A 146 -5.65 -29.36 12.55
C LEU A 146 -6.23 -30.54 11.77
N ARG A 147 -5.41 -31.21 10.96
CA ARG A 147 -5.85 -32.37 10.17
C ARG A 147 -6.29 -33.54 11.05
N ASP A 148 -5.55 -33.82 12.12
CA ASP A 148 -5.77 -34.99 12.98
C ASP A 148 -6.84 -34.71 14.05
N SER A 149 -7.18 -33.45 14.33
CA SER A 149 -8.20 -33.03 15.31
C SER A 149 -9.62 -33.20 14.80
N GLU A 150 -10.53 -33.65 15.66
CA GLU A 150 -11.98 -33.69 15.41
C GLU A 150 -12.71 -32.46 15.99
N LYS A 151 -12.00 -31.53 16.63
CA LYS A 151 -12.57 -30.34 17.25
C LYS A 151 -12.86 -29.24 16.22
N GLU A 152 -13.94 -28.51 16.45
CA GLU A 152 -14.23 -27.22 15.82
C GLU A 152 -13.84 -26.07 16.76
N TYR A 153 -13.46 -24.95 16.17
CA TYR A 153 -12.97 -23.77 16.87
C TYR A 153 -13.75 -22.52 16.45
N ASP A 154 -14.11 -21.70 17.43
CA ASP A 154 -14.71 -20.39 17.20
C ASP A 154 -13.66 -19.36 16.76
N LEU A 155 -12.42 -19.55 17.21
CA LEU A 155 -11.27 -18.74 16.85
C LEU A 155 -10.07 -19.64 16.58
N ILE A 156 -9.44 -19.47 15.42
CA ILE A 156 -8.08 -19.95 15.15
C ILE A 156 -7.19 -18.73 14.98
N PHE A 157 -6.20 -18.57 15.86
CA PHE A 157 -5.18 -17.54 15.77
C PHE A 157 -3.84 -18.17 15.37
N SER A 158 -3.33 -17.83 14.19
CA SER A 158 -2.10 -18.38 13.62
C SER A 158 -0.97 -17.36 13.63
N ASP A 159 0.10 -17.65 14.37
CA ASP A 159 1.27 -16.76 14.50
C ASP A 159 2.58 -17.56 14.39
N VAL A 160 2.76 -18.19 13.22
CA VAL A 160 3.80 -19.18 12.95
C VAL A 160 4.94 -18.58 12.13
N TYR A 161 6.16 -18.63 12.66
CA TYR A 161 7.37 -18.18 11.97
C TYR A 161 8.51 -19.16 12.20
N TYR A 162 9.32 -19.37 11.16
CA TYR A 162 10.53 -20.19 11.20
C TYR A 162 11.80 -19.35 11.45
N SER A 163 11.82 -18.09 10.99
CA SER A 163 12.93 -17.14 11.19
C SER A 163 12.45 -15.70 11.01
N LEU A 164 13.36 -14.71 11.09
CA LEU A 164 13.09 -13.26 10.98
C LEU A 164 12.03 -12.85 9.93
N PHE A 165 11.99 -13.49 8.76
CA PHE A 165 11.07 -13.13 7.66
C PHE A 165 10.43 -14.33 6.96
N SER A 166 10.54 -15.54 7.50
CA SER A 166 10.08 -16.75 6.81
C SER A 166 9.01 -17.47 7.61
N ILE A 167 7.84 -17.62 6.99
CA ILE A 167 6.78 -18.52 7.43
C ILE A 167 7.06 -19.87 6.75
N PRO A 168 6.90 -21.02 7.44
CA PRO A 168 7.03 -22.31 6.79
C PRO A 168 6.04 -22.43 5.62
N SER A 169 6.50 -22.89 4.46
CA SER A 169 5.71 -22.85 3.22
C SER A 169 4.36 -23.55 3.34
N HIS A 170 4.29 -24.65 4.11
CA HIS A 170 3.06 -25.41 4.31
C HIS A 170 1.99 -24.69 5.14
N PHE A 171 2.25 -23.50 5.71
CA PHE A 171 1.27 -22.62 6.35
C PHE A 171 0.76 -21.49 5.45
N THR A 172 1.21 -21.46 4.18
CA THR A 172 0.92 -20.36 3.24
C THR A 172 0.09 -20.80 2.04
N THR A 173 -0.27 -22.09 1.98
CA THR A 173 -0.91 -22.73 0.84
C THR A 173 -2.43 -22.79 0.99
N THR A 174 -3.13 -22.95 -0.14
CA THR A 174 -4.57 -23.22 -0.18
C THR A 174 -4.96 -24.38 0.74
N GLU A 175 -4.21 -25.47 0.72
CA GLU A 175 -4.52 -26.70 1.44
C GLU A 175 -4.41 -26.52 2.96
N PHE A 176 -3.55 -25.62 3.43
CA PHE A 176 -3.53 -25.25 4.85
C PHE A 176 -4.75 -24.43 5.24
N PHE A 177 -5.07 -23.39 4.46
CA PHE A 177 -6.21 -22.54 4.75
C PHE A 177 -7.53 -23.31 4.65
N GLU A 178 -7.64 -24.30 3.75
CA GLU A 178 -8.80 -25.19 3.62
C GLU A 178 -8.97 -26.03 4.89
N VAL A 179 -7.89 -26.70 5.34
CA VAL A 179 -7.91 -27.47 6.58
C VAL A 179 -8.24 -26.59 7.79
N ALA A 180 -7.70 -25.38 7.87
CA ALA A 180 -8.04 -24.44 8.94
C ALA A 180 -9.51 -24.02 8.89
N LYS A 181 -10.04 -23.70 7.70
CA LYS A 181 -11.45 -23.31 7.50
C LYS A 181 -12.42 -24.44 7.86
N GLU A 182 -12.09 -25.68 7.52
CA GLU A 182 -12.88 -26.87 7.86
C GLU A 182 -12.99 -27.11 9.38
N LYS A 183 -12.07 -26.55 10.17
CA LYS A 183 -12.08 -26.64 11.64
C LYS A 183 -12.68 -25.41 12.31
N LEU A 184 -13.18 -24.44 11.55
CA LEU A 184 -13.95 -23.33 12.12
C LEU A 184 -15.40 -23.73 12.32
N SER A 185 -15.97 -23.33 13.46
CA SER A 185 -17.41 -23.38 13.68
C SER A 185 -18.16 -22.44 12.73
N GLU A 186 -19.49 -22.51 12.71
CA GLU A 186 -20.31 -21.49 12.05
C GLU A 186 -20.05 -20.11 12.66
N ASP A 187 -19.85 -19.10 11.81
CA ASP A 187 -19.38 -17.76 12.20
C ASP A 187 -18.00 -17.77 12.92
N GLY A 188 -17.23 -18.86 12.82
CA GLY A 188 -15.87 -18.93 13.32
C GLY A 188 -14.92 -18.03 12.53
N ILE A 189 -13.83 -17.61 13.18
CA ILE A 189 -12.86 -16.67 12.61
C ILE A 189 -11.44 -17.25 12.61
N PHE A 190 -10.77 -17.13 11.48
CA PHE A 190 -9.33 -17.33 11.37
C PHE A 190 -8.62 -15.98 11.38
N ILE A 191 -7.63 -15.80 12.25
CA ILE A 191 -6.75 -14.64 12.29
C ILE A 191 -5.32 -15.11 12.08
N ALA A 192 -4.58 -14.51 11.16
CA ALA A 192 -3.16 -14.75 11.01
C ALA A 192 -2.35 -13.45 11.04
N ASN A 193 -1.20 -13.51 11.70
CA ASN A 193 -0.19 -12.47 11.63
C ASN A 193 0.86 -12.85 10.59
N LEU A 194 1.00 -12.03 9.55
CA LEU A 194 1.98 -12.19 8.49
C LEU A 194 2.88 -10.95 8.43
N THR A 195 4.10 -11.09 7.93
CA THR A 195 5.02 -9.96 7.74
C THR A 195 5.23 -9.72 6.25
N GLY A 196 4.99 -8.49 5.81
CA GLY A 196 5.12 -8.13 4.41
C GLY A 196 5.16 -6.63 4.19
N ASN A 197 5.25 -6.21 2.93
CA ASN A 197 5.20 -4.81 2.54
C ASN A 197 4.21 -4.64 1.38
N LEU A 198 3.52 -3.50 1.33
CA LEU A 198 2.50 -3.22 0.31
C LEU A 198 3.08 -2.61 -0.97
N SER A 199 4.38 -2.81 -1.25
CA SER A 199 5.01 -2.38 -2.50
C SER A 199 4.53 -3.21 -3.67
N ARG A 200 4.33 -2.54 -4.82
CA ARG A 200 3.99 -3.16 -6.10
C ARG A 200 5.20 -3.77 -6.82
N GLN A 201 6.40 -3.65 -6.24
CA GLN A 201 7.60 -4.28 -6.80
C GLN A 201 7.44 -5.81 -6.83
N GLU A 202 7.69 -6.40 -8.01
CA GLU A 202 7.54 -7.84 -8.20
C GLU A 202 8.84 -8.62 -7.96
N PRO A 203 8.78 -9.80 -7.33
CA PRO A 203 7.59 -10.47 -6.79
C PRO A 203 7.21 -9.95 -5.41
N SER A 204 5.91 -9.95 -5.10
CA SER A 204 5.39 -9.64 -3.77
C SER A 204 4.86 -10.90 -3.09
N PHE A 205 5.51 -11.28 -1.98
CA PHE A 205 5.06 -12.43 -1.20
C PHE A 205 3.72 -12.17 -0.52
N ILE A 206 3.53 -10.98 0.05
CA ILE A 206 2.27 -10.67 0.74
C ILE A 206 1.08 -10.62 -0.21
N PHE A 207 1.22 -10.08 -1.43
CA PHE A 207 0.09 -10.10 -2.38
C PHE A 207 -0.21 -11.50 -2.89
N THR A 208 0.81 -12.36 -2.95
CA THR A 208 0.66 -13.80 -3.22
C THR A 208 -0.09 -14.50 -2.07
N GLU A 209 0.24 -14.18 -0.82
CA GLU A 209 -0.47 -14.69 0.37
C GLU A 209 -1.91 -14.18 0.42
N ILE A 210 -2.17 -12.88 0.21
CA ILE A 210 -3.52 -12.30 0.13
C ILE A 210 -4.35 -13.03 -0.92
N LYS A 211 -3.81 -13.20 -2.14
CA LYS A 211 -4.53 -13.89 -3.22
C LYS A 211 -4.84 -15.34 -2.88
N THR A 212 -3.87 -16.05 -2.29
CA THR A 212 -4.03 -17.45 -1.86
C THR A 212 -5.10 -17.56 -0.78
N PHE A 213 -5.02 -16.72 0.25
CA PHE A 213 -5.97 -16.68 1.35
C PHE A 213 -7.40 -16.39 0.86
N LYS A 214 -7.58 -15.39 -0.02
CA LYS A 214 -8.89 -15.04 -0.61
C LYS A 214 -9.52 -16.16 -1.42
N SER A 215 -8.71 -17.04 -2.02
CA SER A 215 -9.23 -18.18 -2.77
C SER A 215 -9.96 -19.20 -1.89
N VAL A 216 -9.64 -19.23 -0.58
CA VAL A 216 -10.25 -20.13 0.42
C VAL A 216 -11.24 -19.37 1.32
N PHE A 217 -10.93 -18.13 1.69
CA PHE A 217 -11.78 -17.22 2.46
C PHE A 217 -12.22 -16.04 1.57
N PRO A 218 -13.30 -16.15 0.78
CA PRO A 218 -13.81 -15.01 0.01
C PRO A 218 -14.24 -13.83 0.89
N ASN A 219 -14.82 -14.10 2.06
CA ASN A 219 -15.13 -13.13 3.10
C ASN A 219 -13.90 -12.93 4.00
N SER A 220 -13.02 -12.03 3.57
CA SER A 220 -11.71 -11.80 4.19
C SER A 220 -11.39 -10.32 4.32
N TYR A 221 -10.70 -9.96 5.39
CA TYR A 221 -10.25 -8.59 5.67
C TYR A 221 -8.75 -8.58 5.99
N PHE A 222 -8.07 -7.50 5.64
CA PHE A 222 -6.62 -7.38 5.79
C PHE A 222 -6.30 -6.05 6.46
N PHE A 223 -5.45 -6.08 7.49
CA PHE A 223 -5.12 -4.87 8.26
C PHE A 223 -3.62 -4.64 8.34
N ALA A 224 -3.18 -3.47 7.92
CA ALA A 224 -1.80 -3.01 8.05
C ALA A 224 -1.60 -2.41 9.45
N VAL A 225 -0.76 -3.04 10.30
CA VAL A 225 -0.61 -2.62 11.70
C VAL A 225 -0.05 -1.20 11.81
N GLU A 226 0.91 -0.84 10.95
CA GLU A 226 1.45 0.52 10.91
C GLU A 226 0.56 1.45 10.10
N SER A 227 0.37 1.19 8.80
CA SER A 227 -0.52 1.97 7.94
C SER A 227 -0.69 1.31 6.56
N PRO A 228 -1.91 1.31 5.98
CA PRO A 228 -2.16 0.74 4.66
C PRO A 228 -1.49 1.54 3.53
N GLY A 229 -1.21 2.83 3.75
CA GLY A 229 -0.48 3.69 2.83
C GLY A 229 1.03 3.46 2.79
N GLN A 230 1.62 2.63 3.67
CA GLN A 230 3.08 2.46 3.70
C GLN A 230 3.58 1.21 2.95
N THR A 231 4.65 1.41 2.18
CA THR A 231 5.36 0.37 1.41
C THR A 231 6.54 -0.27 2.16
N ASN A 232 6.77 0.08 3.43
CA ASN A 232 7.77 -0.60 4.26
C ASN A 232 7.24 -1.92 4.82
N SER A 233 8.16 -2.80 5.22
CA SER A 233 7.78 -4.06 5.88
C SER A 233 7.10 -3.80 7.22
N GLN A 234 5.94 -4.39 7.42
CA GLN A 234 5.11 -4.30 8.63
C GLN A 234 4.38 -5.62 8.89
N ASN A 235 3.75 -5.75 10.06
CA ASN A 235 2.79 -6.81 10.33
C ASN A 235 1.49 -6.52 9.58
N ILE A 236 0.93 -7.53 8.94
CA ILE A 236 -0.35 -7.50 8.25
C ILE A 236 -1.20 -8.62 8.82
N ILE A 237 -2.36 -8.24 9.36
CA ILE A 237 -3.30 -9.18 9.97
C ILE A 237 -4.31 -9.62 8.93
N PHE A 238 -4.37 -10.92 8.70
CA PHE A 238 -5.33 -11.57 7.81
C PHE A 238 -6.49 -12.06 8.67
N VAL A 239 -7.71 -11.76 8.24
CA VAL A 239 -8.94 -12.22 8.89
C VAL A 239 -9.77 -12.96 7.85
N GLY A 240 -10.07 -14.23 8.11
CA GLY A 240 -10.99 -15.05 7.31
C GLY A 240 -12.22 -15.36 8.12
N TYR A 241 -13.39 -14.93 7.64
CA TYR A 241 -14.65 -15.15 8.32
C TYR A 241 -15.38 -16.36 7.72
N ASN A 242 -15.73 -17.35 8.56
CA ASN A 242 -16.48 -18.53 8.14
C ASN A 242 -17.99 -18.27 8.10
N SER A 243 -18.38 -17.25 7.34
CA SER A 243 -19.75 -16.77 7.18
C SER A 243 -19.85 -15.95 5.89
N ASP A 244 -21.05 -15.78 5.37
CA ASP A 244 -21.32 -14.88 4.23
C ASP A 244 -21.71 -13.45 4.69
N LYS A 245 -21.75 -13.20 6.01
CA LYS A 245 -22.09 -11.89 6.58
C LYS A 245 -20.94 -10.90 6.35
N GLU A 246 -21.22 -9.79 5.69
CA GLU A 246 -20.27 -8.69 5.56
C GLU A 246 -20.19 -7.86 6.86
N VAL A 247 -18.98 -7.37 7.17
CA VAL A 247 -18.72 -6.55 8.34
C VAL A 247 -18.27 -5.16 7.90
N ASP A 248 -19.04 -4.15 8.28
CA ASP A 248 -18.65 -2.75 8.08
C ASP A 248 -17.98 -2.21 9.35
N PHE A 249 -16.64 -2.11 9.30
CA PHE A 249 -15.81 -1.63 10.42
C PHE A 249 -16.04 -0.15 10.77
N SER A 250 -16.67 0.64 9.88
CA SER A 250 -16.99 2.04 10.13
C SER A 250 -17.94 2.20 11.32
N ASN A 251 -18.80 1.20 11.57
CA ASN A 251 -19.71 1.18 12.72
C ASN A 251 -19.00 1.11 14.07
N TYR A 252 -17.71 0.76 14.10
CA TYR A 252 -16.94 0.55 15.33
C TYR A 252 -16.00 1.72 15.67
N GLN A 253 -15.83 2.71 14.78
CA GLN A 253 -14.91 3.84 14.96
C GLN A 253 -15.29 4.79 16.12
N MET A 254 -16.59 5.04 16.32
CA MET A 254 -17.06 6.14 17.20
C MET A 254 -17.46 5.72 18.61
N SER A 255 -17.38 4.43 18.95
CA SER A 255 -17.82 3.98 20.27
C SER A 255 -16.67 3.98 21.28
N GLN A 256 -16.62 4.99 22.16
CA GLN A 256 -15.59 5.13 23.22
C GLN A 256 -15.56 3.96 24.24
N LYS A 257 -16.43 2.96 24.10
CA LYS A 257 -16.48 1.74 24.91
C LYS A 257 -15.76 0.56 24.26
N VAL A 258 -15.21 0.74 23.06
CA VAL A 258 -14.62 -0.33 22.27
C VAL A 258 -13.09 -0.31 22.36
N ASN A 259 -12.49 -1.49 22.32
CA ASN A 259 -11.04 -1.72 22.36
C ASN A 259 -10.32 -0.78 21.34
N PRO A 260 -9.20 -0.13 21.71
CA PRO A 260 -8.47 0.80 20.83
C PRO A 260 -8.13 0.24 19.45
N ILE A 261 -7.82 -1.07 19.38
CA ILE A 261 -7.59 -1.75 18.10
C ILE A 261 -8.87 -1.73 17.28
N ILE A 262 -9.99 -2.20 17.84
CA ILE A 262 -11.28 -2.25 17.16
C ILE A 262 -11.72 -0.85 16.68
N SER A 263 -11.55 0.19 17.50
CA SER A 263 -11.93 1.56 17.11
C SER A 263 -11.09 2.13 15.96
N SER A 264 -9.88 1.63 15.73
CA SER A 264 -8.98 2.08 14.66
C SER A 264 -8.94 1.15 13.44
N LEU A 265 -9.65 0.02 13.46
CA LEU A 265 -9.57 -0.99 12.38
C LEU A 265 -9.85 -0.44 10.99
N LYS A 266 -10.85 0.44 10.86
CA LYS A 266 -11.21 0.98 9.56
C LYS A 266 -10.08 1.79 8.91
N GLU A 267 -9.26 2.47 9.72
CA GLU A 267 -8.08 3.23 9.27
C GLU A 267 -6.89 2.32 8.95
N LYS A 268 -6.95 1.06 9.39
CA LYS A 268 -5.89 0.06 9.20
C LYS A 268 -6.24 -0.94 8.09
N GLU A 269 -7.49 -0.95 7.64
CA GLU A 269 -7.99 -1.82 6.60
C GLU A 269 -7.29 -1.54 5.27
N ILE A 270 -6.76 -2.58 4.64
CA ILE A 270 -6.13 -2.50 3.33
C ILE A 270 -7.24 -2.57 2.29
N ASP A 271 -7.51 -1.45 1.64
CA ASP A 271 -8.39 -1.40 0.46
C ASP A 271 -7.73 -2.14 -0.71
N LEU A 272 -8.33 -3.26 -1.13
CA LEU A 272 -7.79 -4.09 -2.20
C LEU A 272 -8.05 -3.52 -3.60
N ASP A 273 -8.95 -2.55 -3.76
CA ASP A 273 -9.17 -1.88 -5.06
C ASP A 273 -7.92 -1.08 -5.50
N ARG A 274 -7.00 -0.82 -4.55
CA ARG A 274 -5.67 -0.24 -4.77
C ARG A 274 -4.69 -1.16 -5.50
N PHE A 275 -4.94 -2.46 -5.55
CA PHE A 275 -3.95 -3.45 -6.00
C PHE A 275 -4.53 -4.42 -7.05
N GLU A 276 -3.80 -4.63 -8.14
CA GLU A 276 -4.16 -5.65 -9.13
C GLU A 276 -3.51 -7.00 -8.74
N LEU A 277 -4.31 -7.93 -8.21
CA LEU A 277 -3.82 -9.21 -7.70
C LEU A 277 -3.67 -10.29 -8.78
N SER A 278 -4.19 -10.11 -9.99
CA SER A 278 -4.03 -11.08 -11.09
C SER A 278 -2.59 -11.54 -11.38
N PRO A 279 -1.53 -10.71 -11.30
CA PRO A 279 -0.13 -11.15 -11.44
C PRO A 279 0.32 -12.30 -10.54
N TYR A 280 -0.15 -12.28 -9.29
CA TYR A 280 0.48 -13.10 -8.25
C TYR A 280 0.01 -14.55 -8.36
N PRO A 281 0.87 -15.55 -8.12
CA PRO A 281 0.44 -16.94 -8.14
C PRO A 281 -0.48 -17.26 -6.96
N ILE A 282 -1.17 -18.39 -7.03
CA ILE A 282 -1.80 -19.02 -5.85
C ILE A 282 -0.82 -20.06 -5.32
N LEU A 283 -0.55 -20.05 -4.03
CA LEU A 283 0.34 -21.02 -3.39
C LEU A 283 -0.43 -22.31 -3.11
N THR A 284 0.16 -23.43 -3.55
CA THR A 284 -0.34 -24.78 -3.30
C THR A 284 0.79 -25.61 -2.71
N ASP A 285 0.49 -26.76 -2.13
CA ASP A 285 1.53 -27.66 -1.62
C ASP A 285 2.52 -28.10 -2.71
N ASN A 286 2.06 -28.15 -3.97
CA ASN A 286 2.90 -28.46 -5.13
C ASN A 286 3.63 -27.24 -5.72
N PHE A 287 3.29 -26.03 -5.29
CA PHE A 287 3.88 -24.78 -5.77
C PHE A 287 3.84 -23.69 -4.69
N ALA A 288 4.86 -23.67 -3.83
CA ALA A 288 5.04 -22.64 -2.80
C ALA A 288 6.49 -22.14 -2.75
N PRO A 289 6.94 -21.30 -3.71
CA PRO A 289 8.33 -20.83 -3.78
C PRO A 289 8.62 -19.70 -2.76
N VAL A 290 8.25 -19.93 -1.49
CA VAL A 290 8.32 -18.96 -0.39
C VAL A 290 9.74 -18.42 -0.25
N GLU A 291 10.75 -19.29 -0.19
CA GLU A 291 12.14 -18.86 -0.01
C GLU A 291 12.63 -17.97 -1.15
N HIS A 292 12.19 -18.21 -2.39
CA HIS A 292 12.55 -17.36 -3.53
C HIS A 292 11.94 -15.96 -3.42
N MET A 293 10.67 -15.88 -3.03
CA MET A 293 9.96 -14.61 -2.88
C MET A 293 10.51 -13.80 -1.69
N THR A 294 10.70 -14.46 -0.53
CA THR A 294 11.25 -13.82 0.67
C THR A 294 12.70 -13.37 0.47
N ALA A 295 13.53 -14.13 -0.25
CA ALA A 295 14.92 -13.73 -0.51
C ALA A 295 15.06 -12.39 -1.25
N LYS A 296 14.08 -12.03 -2.10
CA LYS A 296 14.07 -10.72 -2.78
C LYS A 296 13.64 -9.60 -1.84
N ILE A 297 12.64 -9.86 -0.98
CA ILE A 297 12.21 -8.92 0.07
C ILE A 297 13.36 -8.60 1.01
N LEU A 298 14.18 -9.59 1.41
CA LEU A 298 15.35 -9.32 2.25
C LEU A 298 16.32 -8.30 1.63
N ARG A 299 16.50 -8.32 0.30
CA ARG A 299 17.40 -7.36 -0.37
C ARG A 299 16.85 -5.94 -0.33
N THR A 300 15.54 -5.76 -0.48
CA THR A 300 14.90 -4.45 -0.43
C THR A 300 14.81 -3.94 1.02
N THR A 301 14.41 -4.79 1.96
CA THR A 301 14.32 -4.46 3.40
C THR A 301 15.67 -4.08 4.02
N PHE A 302 16.78 -4.72 3.61
CA PHE A 302 18.12 -4.34 4.06
C PHE A 302 18.78 -3.26 3.18
N GLY A 303 18.11 -2.82 2.11
CA GLY A 303 18.50 -1.68 1.30
C GLY A 303 18.31 -0.36 2.05
N LYS A 304 18.88 0.73 1.53
CA LYS A 304 18.53 2.06 2.02
C LYS A 304 17.12 2.39 1.53
N SER A 305 16.18 2.59 2.46
CA SER A 305 14.88 3.19 2.14
C SER A 305 15.10 4.55 1.47
N LYS A 306 14.48 4.74 0.31
CA LYS A 306 14.44 6.02 -0.40
C LYS A 306 13.14 6.72 -0.01
N ILE A 307 13.17 8.06 0.02
CA ILE A 307 11.94 8.86 0.20
C ILE A 307 11.08 8.80 -1.06
N ILE A 308 11.73 8.78 -2.24
CA ILE A 308 11.11 8.64 -3.56
C ILE A 308 11.67 7.37 -4.19
N ASP A 309 10.81 6.42 -4.53
CA ASP A 309 11.18 5.11 -5.08
C ASP A 309 10.70 4.92 -6.53
N GLY A 310 11.62 5.00 -7.48
CA GLY A 310 11.31 4.80 -8.89
C GLY A 310 10.87 3.38 -9.25
N GLU A 311 11.27 2.38 -8.48
CA GLU A 311 10.85 0.99 -8.73
C GLU A 311 9.39 0.76 -8.29
N GLU A 312 8.93 1.46 -7.24
CA GLU A 312 7.50 1.49 -6.89
C GLU A 312 6.68 2.18 -7.98
N MET A 313 7.15 3.32 -8.50
CA MET A 313 6.51 4.01 -9.62
C MET A 313 6.43 3.15 -10.89
N LEU A 314 7.47 2.34 -11.19
CA LEU A 314 7.38 1.34 -12.27
C LEU A 314 6.33 0.25 -11.97
N GLY A 315 6.19 -0.16 -10.71
CA GLY A 315 5.12 -1.06 -10.26
C GLY A 315 3.73 -0.47 -10.52
N ILE A 316 3.54 0.82 -10.25
CA ILE A 316 2.30 1.56 -10.54
C ILE A 316 2.01 1.61 -12.05
N ILE A 317 3.02 1.87 -12.90
CA ILE A 317 2.86 1.81 -14.37
C ILE A 317 2.47 0.39 -14.80
N SER A 318 3.17 -0.63 -14.31
CA SER A 318 2.88 -2.04 -14.61
C SER A 318 1.43 -2.42 -14.27
N GLN A 319 0.94 -1.98 -13.10
CA GLN A 319 -0.45 -2.18 -12.69
C GLN A 319 -1.45 -1.54 -13.66
N GLN A 320 -1.26 -0.27 -14.03
CA GLN A 320 -2.13 0.42 -14.98
C GLN A 320 -2.16 -0.26 -16.35
N LEU A 321 -1.02 -0.78 -16.82
CA LEU A 321 -0.94 -1.51 -18.09
C LEU A 321 -1.71 -2.84 -18.07
N ARG A 322 -1.81 -3.50 -16.91
CA ARG A 322 -2.55 -4.77 -16.74
C ARG A 322 -4.05 -4.59 -16.87
N TYR A 323 -4.57 -3.37 -16.66
CA TYR A 323 -5.98 -3.07 -16.89
C TYR A 323 -6.35 -3.09 -18.39
N GLY A 324 -5.36 -3.11 -19.28
CA GLY A 324 -5.56 -3.00 -20.72
C GLY A 324 -5.69 -1.54 -21.15
N PRO A 325 -6.30 -1.26 -22.32
CA PRO A 325 -6.55 0.10 -22.78
C PRO A 325 -7.37 0.89 -21.76
N ARG A 326 -7.10 2.20 -21.65
CA ARG A 326 -7.71 3.13 -20.70
C ARG A 326 -8.35 4.34 -21.38
N TYR A 327 -8.63 4.27 -22.69
CA TYR A 327 -9.46 5.28 -23.36
C TYR A 327 -10.90 5.22 -22.81
N PRO A 328 -11.67 6.32 -22.82
CA PRO A 328 -13.09 6.30 -22.42
C PRO A 328 -13.87 5.16 -23.09
N SER A 329 -14.77 4.50 -22.36
CA SER A 329 -15.52 3.29 -22.77
C SER A 329 -14.78 1.94 -22.69
N SER A 330 -13.46 1.94 -22.51
CA SER A 330 -12.70 0.70 -22.30
C SER A 330 -12.91 0.11 -20.89
N ALA A 331 -12.75 -1.21 -20.76
CA ALA A 331 -12.83 -1.86 -19.44
C ALA A 331 -11.69 -1.42 -18.50
N GLY A 332 -10.52 -1.08 -19.05
CA GLY A 332 -9.38 -0.62 -18.25
C GLY A 332 -9.58 0.79 -17.71
N HIS A 333 -10.33 1.65 -18.39
CA HIS A 333 -10.66 3.01 -17.92
C HIS A 333 -11.37 3.00 -16.57
N LYS A 334 -12.43 2.20 -16.42
CA LYS A 334 -13.15 2.07 -15.14
C LYS A 334 -12.25 1.54 -14.02
N LYS A 335 -11.39 0.56 -14.32
CA LYS A 335 -10.43 0.03 -13.35
C LYS A 335 -9.42 1.07 -12.90
N THR A 336 -8.94 1.91 -13.82
CA THR A 336 -8.04 3.02 -13.48
C THR A 336 -8.74 4.06 -12.60
N ILE A 337 -10.01 4.40 -12.88
CA ILE A 337 -10.79 5.29 -12.00
C ILE A 337 -10.90 4.71 -10.59
N ASP A 338 -11.29 3.45 -10.45
CA ASP A 338 -11.44 2.80 -9.14
C ASP A 338 -10.12 2.78 -8.36
N PHE A 339 -9.04 2.42 -9.06
CA PHE A 339 -7.68 2.45 -8.53
C PHE A 339 -7.29 3.86 -8.02
N LEU A 340 -7.47 4.91 -8.83
CA LEU A 340 -7.09 6.27 -8.47
C LEU A 340 -7.94 6.83 -7.32
N VAL A 341 -9.24 6.52 -7.29
CA VAL A 341 -10.11 6.90 -6.17
C VAL A 341 -9.66 6.21 -4.88
N ALA A 342 -9.32 4.92 -4.95
CA ALA A 342 -8.85 4.17 -3.80
C ALA A 342 -7.49 4.69 -3.29
N GLU A 343 -6.55 4.99 -4.18
CA GLU A 343 -5.27 5.62 -3.78
C GLU A 343 -5.47 7.00 -3.18
N MET A 344 -6.30 7.87 -3.78
CA MET A 344 -6.51 9.22 -3.22
C MET A 344 -7.19 9.18 -1.85
N LYS A 345 -8.10 8.24 -1.61
CA LYS A 345 -8.73 8.05 -0.30
C LYS A 345 -7.73 7.63 0.78
N GLU A 346 -6.76 6.80 0.41
CA GLU A 346 -5.69 6.38 1.33
C GLU A 346 -4.66 7.49 1.55
N GLN A 347 -4.24 8.15 0.47
CA GLN A 347 -3.03 8.98 0.47
C GLN A 347 -3.31 10.46 0.73
N THR A 348 -4.56 10.91 0.79
CA THR A 348 -4.90 12.33 0.96
C THR A 348 -5.97 12.55 2.03
N ASN A 349 -6.18 13.80 2.47
CA ASN A 349 -7.11 14.12 3.56
C ASN A 349 -8.55 14.33 3.07
N ASN A 350 -8.73 14.63 1.79
CA ASN A 350 -10.05 14.85 1.18
C ASN A 350 -10.02 14.49 -0.31
N VAL A 351 -11.12 13.92 -0.83
CA VAL A 351 -11.21 13.48 -2.23
C VAL A 351 -12.48 14.01 -2.89
N TYR A 352 -12.34 14.67 -4.04
CA TYR A 352 -13.44 14.99 -4.93
C TYR A 352 -13.39 14.11 -6.18
N VAL A 353 -14.57 13.66 -6.61
CA VAL A 353 -14.75 12.91 -7.86
C VAL A 353 -15.72 13.71 -8.73
N GLN A 354 -15.22 14.33 -9.80
CA GLN A 354 -16.04 15.10 -10.74
C GLN A 354 -16.43 14.20 -11.91
N SER A 355 -17.67 13.70 -11.93
CA SER A 355 -18.17 12.84 -13.00
C SER A 355 -19.27 13.49 -13.83
N TRP A 356 -19.17 13.43 -15.16
CA TRP A 356 -20.16 13.97 -16.09
C TRP A 356 -20.39 13.04 -17.28
N ASP A 357 -21.54 13.17 -17.92
CA ASP A 357 -21.87 12.40 -19.12
C ASP A 357 -21.25 13.12 -20.33
N TYR A 358 -20.52 12.38 -21.16
CA TYR A 358 -19.86 12.88 -22.37
C TYR A 358 -20.31 12.09 -23.58
N GLU A 359 -20.89 12.77 -24.56
CA GLU A 359 -21.24 12.15 -25.84
C GLU A 359 -20.01 12.16 -26.77
N GLY A 360 -19.43 10.97 -26.95
CA GLY A 360 -18.30 10.73 -27.85
C GLY A 360 -18.70 10.80 -29.33
N ASN A 361 -17.73 10.67 -30.23
CA ASN A 361 -17.99 10.74 -31.67
C ASN A 361 -18.78 9.52 -32.20
N GLY A 362 -18.80 8.42 -31.46
CA GLY A 362 -19.53 7.19 -31.79
C GLY A 362 -21.02 7.20 -31.40
N GLY A 363 -21.51 8.25 -30.74
CA GLY A 363 -22.86 8.30 -30.15
C GLY A 363 -23.01 7.50 -28.85
N GLU A 364 -21.92 6.93 -28.34
CA GLU A 364 -21.85 6.37 -27.00
C GLU A 364 -21.72 7.51 -25.98
N VAL A 365 -22.36 7.33 -24.82
CA VAL A 365 -22.27 8.26 -23.69
C VAL A 365 -21.34 7.65 -22.66
N ASP A 366 -20.16 8.24 -22.52
CA ASP A 366 -19.16 7.85 -21.54
C ASP A 366 -19.32 8.66 -20.25
N LYS A 367 -19.03 8.01 -19.12
CA LYS A 367 -19.00 8.66 -17.81
C LYS A 367 -17.58 9.11 -17.49
N LEU A 368 -17.20 10.27 -18.02
CA LEU A 368 -15.87 10.84 -17.74
C LEU A 368 -15.77 11.27 -16.28
N THR A 369 -14.58 11.12 -15.71
CA THR A 369 -14.34 11.32 -14.28
C THR A 369 -12.96 11.92 -13.98
N ASN A 370 -12.91 13.18 -13.54
CA ASN A 370 -11.69 13.71 -12.92
C ASN A 370 -11.63 13.27 -11.44
N ILE A 371 -10.43 12.95 -10.95
CA ILE A 371 -10.18 12.62 -9.54
C ILE A 371 -9.28 13.70 -8.93
N ILE A 372 -9.67 14.21 -7.76
CA ILE A 372 -8.92 15.26 -7.04
C ILE A 372 -8.68 14.80 -5.60
N GLY A 373 -7.42 14.57 -5.22
CA GLY A 373 -7.03 14.33 -3.83
C GLY A 373 -6.37 15.58 -3.22
N GLN A 374 -6.74 15.94 -1.99
CA GLN A 374 -6.23 17.14 -1.32
C GLN A 374 -5.44 16.79 -0.07
N VAL A 375 -4.22 17.31 -0.01
CA VAL A 375 -3.41 17.37 1.20
C VAL A 375 -3.53 18.76 1.81
N ASN A 376 -3.70 18.84 3.12
CA ASN A 376 -3.96 20.06 3.89
C ASN A 376 -5.14 20.89 3.28
N PRO A 377 -6.35 20.32 3.19
CA PRO A 377 -7.51 20.97 2.57
C PRO A 377 -7.95 22.26 3.28
N GLU A 378 -7.53 22.46 4.53
CA GLU A 378 -7.80 23.66 5.32
C GLU A 378 -6.97 24.89 4.92
N ILE A 379 -5.93 24.72 4.09
CA ILE A 379 -5.05 25.81 3.65
C ILE A 379 -5.55 26.40 2.31
N ASP A 380 -5.85 27.70 2.30
CA ASP A 380 -6.36 28.42 1.11
C ASP A 380 -5.29 28.70 0.03
N GLU A 381 -4.01 28.77 0.40
CA GLU A 381 -2.90 28.87 -0.57
C GLU A 381 -2.60 27.47 -1.11
N ARG A 382 -2.81 27.25 -2.41
CA ARG A 382 -2.79 25.90 -2.99
C ARG A 382 -1.98 25.80 -4.27
N ILE A 383 -1.30 24.66 -4.45
CA ILE A 383 -0.62 24.26 -5.67
C ILE A 383 -1.30 23.00 -6.22
N ILE A 384 -1.62 23.00 -7.52
CA ILE A 384 -2.08 21.80 -8.23
C ILE A 384 -0.87 21.02 -8.76
N LEU A 385 -0.82 19.72 -8.51
CA LEU A 385 -0.01 18.75 -9.25
C LEU A 385 -0.97 17.92 -10.10
N ALA A 386 -0.84 17.94 -11.42
CA ALA A 386 -1.82 17.32 -12.31
C ALA A 386 -1.20 16.45 -13.40
N THR A 387 -1.99 15.51 -13.90
CA THR A 387 -1.67 14.64 -15.04
C THR A 387 -2.95 14.08 -15.64
N HIS A 388 -2.92 13.59 -16.87
CA HIS A 388 -4.01 12.76 -17.40
C HIS A 388 -3.75 11.28 -17.13
N TYR A 389 -4.81 10.47 -17.16
CA TYR A 389 -4.70 9.02 -16.88
C TYR A 389 -5.32 8.14 -17.97
N ASP A 390 -6.08 8.72 -18.89
CA ASP A 390 -6.62 7.98 -20.03
C ASP A 390 -5.49 7.67 -21.02
N SER A 391 -5.74 6.70 -21.90
CA SER A 391 -4.77 6.32 -22.94
C SER A 391 -5.37 6.55 -24.30
N LYS A 392 -4.55 6.77 -25.32
CA LYS A 392 -5.07 6.93 -26.68
C LYS A 392 -5.74 5.67 -27.23
N ARG A 393 -6.96 5.85 -27.76
CA ARG A 393 -7.77 4.77 -28.37
C ARG A 393 -7.13 4.15 -29.61
N PHE A 394 -6.42 4.95 -30.40
CA PHE A 394 -5.81 4.52 -31.65
C PHE A 394 -4.37 4.99 -31.74
N ALA A 395 -3.46 4.06 -31.99
CA ALA A 395 -2.03 4.28 -32.19
C ALA A 395 -1.76 4.96 -33.55
N ASP A 396 -2.26 6.18 -33.72
CA ASP A 396 -2.36 6.87 -35.00
C ASP A 396 -1.00 7.17 -35.65
N LYS A 397 0.10 7.17 -34.87
CA LYS A 397 1.49 7.31 -35.35
C LYS A 397 2.19 5.97 -35.59
N ASP A 398 1.55 4.84 -35.27
CA ASP A 398 2.09 3.52 -35.52
C ASP A 398 2.17 3.23 -37.03
N LYS A 399 3.23 2.57 -37.46
CA LYS A 399 3.41 2.21 -38.89
C LYS A 399 2.74 0.90 -39.25
N THR A 400 2.45 0.06 -38.26
CA THR A 400 2.03 -1.33 -38.42
C THR A 400 0.57 -1.54 -38.07
N ASP A 401 0.10 -0.97 -36.96
CA ASP A 401 -1.29 -1.09 -36.54
C ASP A 401 -1.81 0.22 -35.96
N ARG A 402 -2.40 1.05 -36.83
CA ARG A 402 -2.91 2.37 -36.47
C ARG A 402 -4.24 2.35 -35.72
N TYR A 403 -4.90 1.18 -35.67
CA TYR A 403 -6.20 1.00 -35.03
C TYR A 403 -6.10 0.23 -33.72
N ALA A 404 -4.92 -0.26 -33.36
CA ALA A 404 -4.66 -0.78 -32.03
C ALA A 404 -4.69 0.34 -30.98
N PRO A 405 -5.16 0.06 -29.76
CA PRO A 405 -5.02 0.97 -28.64
C PRO A 405 -3.56 1.15 -28.24
N VAL A 406 -3.22 2.36 -27.79
CA VAL A 406 -1.88 2.66 -27.27
C VAL A 406 -1.75 2.03 -25.89
N PRO A 407 -0.70 1.22 -25.60
CA PRO A 407 -0.52 0.62 -24.29
C PRO A 407 -0.37 1.65 -23.19
N GLY A 408 0.27 2.80 -23.48
CA GLY A 408 0.25 4.02 -22.68
C GLY A 408 1.07 3.97 -21.41
N ALA A 409 2.30 3.47 -21.51
CA ALA A 409 3.22 3.38 -20.36
C ALA A 409 3.83 4.74 -20.00
N ASN A 410 4.28 5.50 -21.01
CA ASN A 410 4.74 6.86 -20.80
C ASN A 410 3.56 7.83 -20.91
N ASP A 411 2.73 7.62 -21.94
CA ASP A 411 1.54 8.38 -22.28
C ASP A 411 0.29 7.54 -21.96
N SER A 412 -0.08 7.39 -20.70
CA SER A 412 -0.12 8.44 -19.66
C SER A 412 0.39 8.00 -18.29
N ALA A 413 0.56 6.68 -18.08
CA ALA A 413 0.74 6.08 -16.76
C ALA A 413 1.96 6.62 -15.97
N SER A 414 2.93 7.23 -16.65
CA SER A 414 4.11 7.83 -16.03
C SER A 414 3.80 9.01 -15.12
N GLY A 415 2.94 9.93 -15.55
CA GLY A 415 2.55 11.09 -14.76
C GLY A 415 1.71 10.67 -13.57
N VAL A 416 0.80 9.70 -13.77
CA VAL A 416 0.04 9.07 -12.69
C VAL A 416 0.95 8.50 -11.62
N ALA A 417 1.99 7.75 -12.01
CA ALA A 417 2.91 7.15 -11.06
C ALA A 417 3.68 8.20 -10.24
N VAL A 418 4.13 9.29 -10.87
CA VAL A 418 4.80 10.40 -10.17
C VAL A 418 3.87 11.07 -9.17
N LEU A 419 2.61 11.34 -9.54
CA LEU A 419 1.67 11.99 -8.65
C LEU A 419 1.29 11.12 -7.45
N LEU A 420 1.07 9.81 -7.67
CA LEU A 420 0.76 8.87 -6.59
C LEU A 420 1.90 8.72 -5.58
N GLU A 421 3.15 8.66 -6.05
CA GLU A 421 4.31 8.64 -5.16
C GLU A 421 4.39 9.93 -4.32
N LEU A 422 4.17 11.08 -4.95
CA LEU A 422 4.22 12.37 -4.27
C LEU A 422 3.07 12.56 -3.28
N SER A 423 1.85 12.09 -3.57
CA SER A 423 0.71 12.21 -2.63
C SER A 423 0.95 11.44 -1.35
N GLU A 424 1.48 10.21 -1.43
CA GLU A 424 1.88 9.46 -0.24
C GLU A 424 2.91 10.27 0.58
N ILE A 425 3.97 10.74 -0.08
CA ILE A 425 5.08 11.43 0.59
C ILE A 425 4.62 12.72 1.28
N PHE A 426 3.91 13.60 0.57
CA PHE A 426 3.51 14.90 1.11
C PHE A 426 2.53 14.76 2.28
N ASN A 427 1.57 13.84 2.20
CA ASN A 427 0.65 13.57 3.31
C ASN A 427 1.38 12.93 4.50
N LYS A 428 2.18 11.88 4.26
CA LYS A 428 2.91 11.15 5.31
C LYS A 428 3.91 12.02 6.06
N LEU A 429 4.64 12.88 5.34
CA LEU A 429 5.63 13.78 5.92
C LEU A 429 5.01 15.07 6.45
N ASN A 430 3.71 15.30 6.21
CA ASN A 430 3.00 16.54 6.51
C ASN A 430 3.81 17.78 6.10
N THR A 431 4.15 17.80 4.81
CA THR A 431 4.94 18.85 4.15
C THR A 431 4.30 19.10 2.79
N PRO A 432 4.33 20.31 2.23
CA PRO A 432 4.59 21.60 2.88
C PRO A 432 3.58 21.91 4.00
N LYS A 433 3.90 22.85 4.90
CA LYS A 433 3.07 23.18 6.09
C LYS A 433 2.15 24.38 5.89
N ASN A 434 2.49 25.28 4.97
CA ASN A 434 1.78 26.53 4.73
C ASN A 434 1.06 26.55 3.38
N ILE A 435 1.15 25.46 2.61
CA ILE A 435 0.55 25.29 1.29
C ILE A 435 -0.26 24.00 1.27
N GLY A 436 -1.48 24.06 0.72
CA GLY A 436 -2.26 22.88 0.36
C GLY A 436 -1.83 22.34 -1.01
N ILE A 437 -1.79 21.02 -1.15
CA ILE A 437 -1.49 20.37 -2.44
C ILE A 437 -2.74 19.67 -2.94
N ASP A 438 -3.07 19.89 -4.21
CA ASP A 438 -4.15 19.16 -4.89
C ASP A 438 -3.55 18.28 -5.99
N PHE A 439 -3.76 16.97 -5.89
CA PHE A 439 -3.42 16.00 -6.92
C PHE A 439 -4.61 15.81 -7.83
N VAL A 440 -4.49 16.18 -9.11
CA VAL A 440 -5.59 16.20 -10.06
C VAL A 440 -5.30 15.27 -11.23
N PHE A 441 -6.14 14.25 -11.39
CA PHE A 441 -6.08 13.29 -12.49
C PHE A 441 -7.18 13.63 -13.49
N PHE A 442 -6.80 14.15 -14.65
CA PHE A 442 -7.72 14.52 -15.72
C PHE A 442 -8.08 13.32 -16.59
N ASP A 443 -9.35 13.26 -16.97
CA ASP A 443 -9.87 12.23 -17.88
C ASP A 443 -10.01 12.75 -19.32
N ALA A 444 -9.93 11.85 -20.28
CA ALA A 444 -10.11 12.10 -21.71
C ALA A 444 -9.26 13.26 -22.28
N GLU A 445 -7.99 13.37 -21.87
CA GLU A 445 -7.00 14.27 -22.50
C GLU A 445 -6.76 13.82 -23.94
N GLU A 446 -6.53 12.53 -24.15
CA GLU A 446 -6.20 11.95 -25.46
C GLU A 446 -7.36 12.01 -26.45
N GLY A 447 -8.56 12.25 -25.93
CA GLY A 447 -9.78 12.62 -26.64
C GLY A 447 -10.41 11.49 -27.47
N ASP A 448 -11.74 11.55 -27.63
CA ASP A 448 -12.48 10.62 -28.52
C ASP A 448 -12.74 11.24 -29.92
N LYS A 449 -12.38 12.51 -30.14
CA LYS A 449 -12.68 13.24 -31.40
C LYS A 449 -11.55 13.27 -32.43
N ASN A 450 -10.32 12.96 -32.02
CA ASN A 450 -9.11 13.10 -32.85
C ASN A 450 -8.46 11.74 -33.11
N LEU A 451 -9.28 10.82 -33.60
CA LEU A 451 -9.01 9.38 -33.65
C LEU A 451 -7.90 8.96 -34.64
N MET A 452 -7.43 9.85 -35.54
CA MET A 452 -6.57 9.43 -36.65
C MET A 452 -5.63 10.51 -37.19
N SER A 453 -4.92 11.20 -36.30
CA SER A 453 -3.92 12.25 -36.59
C SER A 453 -4.45 13.59 -37.11
N ASP A 454 -5.77 13.80 -37.08
CA ASP A 454 -6.35 15.14 -37.23
C ASP A 454 -6.59 15.72 -35.84
N TYR A 455 -5.78 16.73 -35.46
CA TYR A 455 -5.83 17.41 -34.16
C TYR A 455 -6.49 18.79 -34.25
N THR A 456 -7.12 19.13 -35.38
CA THR A 456 -7.63 20.49 -35.63
C THR A 456 -8.66 20.93 -34.58
N ASN A 457 -9.45 19.99 -34.08
CA ASN A 457 -10.46 20.22 -33.05
C ASN A 457 -10.10 19.54 -31.73
N TRP A 458 -8.81 19.28 -31.50
CA TRP A 458 -8.35 18.67 -30.27
C TRP A 458 -8.41 19.64 -29.09
N GLU A 459 -8.92 19.13 -27.97
CA GLU A 459 -9.07 19.81 -26.70
C GLU A 459 -8.97 18.75 -25.59
N PRO A 460 -8.24 19.03 -24.50
CA PRO A 460 -8.17 18.12 -23.36
C PRO A 460 -9.46 18.23 -22.53
N ILE A 461 -10.29 17.18 -22.57
CA ILE A 461 -11.69 17.28 -22.14
C ILE A 461 -11.79 17.43 -20.61
N GLY A 462 -11.04 16.64 -19.86
CA GLY A 462 -11.08 16.63 -18.40
C GLY A 462 -10.60 17.91 -17.75
N SER A 463 -9.43 18.42 -18.13
CA SER A 463 -8.91 19.71 -17.64
C SER A 463 -9.79 20.89 -18.05
N THR A 464 -10.39 20.84 -19.24
CA THR A 464 -11.37 21.85 -19.67
C THR A 464 -12.63 21.83 -18.80
N TYR A 465 -13.15 20.64 -18.47
CA TYR A 465 -14.29 20.51 -17.56
C TYR A 465 -13.93 21.03 -16.16
N PHE A 466 -12.76 20.64 -15.64
CA PHE A 466 -12.26 21.09 -14.34
C PHE A 466 -12.15 22.61 -14.28
N ALA A 467 -11.53 23.24 -15.28
CA ALA A 467 -11.38 24.69 -15.35
C ALA A 467 -12.74 25.42 -15.39
N LYS A 468 -13.72 24.90 -16.13
CA LYS A 468 -15.08 25.47 -16.20
C LYS A 468 -15.84 25.36 -14.86
N ASN A 469 -15.54 24.34 -14.07
CA ASN A 469 -16.21 24.03 -12.80
C ASN A 469 -15.29 24.27 -11.58
N LEU A 470 -14.29 25.13 -11.73
CA LEU A 470 -13.24 25.35 -10.71
C LEU A 470 -13.80 25.73 -9.34
N LYS A 471 -14.94 26.45 -9.30
CA LYS A 471 -15.59 26.91 -8.06
C LYS A 471 -16.17 25.78 -7.22
N ASP A 472 -16.39 24.60 -7.80
CA ASP A 472 -16.89 23.44 -7.06
C ASP A 472 -15.82 22.87 -6.12
N VAL A 473 -14.55 23.04 -6.49
CA VAL A 473 -13.38 22.61 -5.70
C VAL A 473 -12.78 23.79 -4.93
N TYR A 474 -12.77 24.99 -5.53
CA TYR A 474 -12.13 26.19 -4.99
C TYR A 474 -13.12 27.36 -4.86
N PRO A 475 -14.03 27.32 -3.87
CA PRO A 475 -15.05 28.36 -3.71
C PRO A 475 -14.48 29.70 -3.20
N VAL A 476 -13.33 29.68 -2.53
CA VAL A 476 -12.75 30.85 -1.85
C VAL A 476 -11.63 31.49 -2.69
N LYS A 477 -10.62 30.70 -3.04
CA LYS A 477 -9.38 31.17 -3.69
C LYS A 477 -8.89 30.14 -4.69
N ILE A 478 -8.58 30.59 -5.91
CA ILE A 478 -8.00 29.71 -6.93
C ILE A 478 -6.54 29.37 -6.57
N PRO A 479 -6.03 28.18 -6.95
CA PRO A 479 -4.64 27.81 -6.77
C PRO A 479 -3.66 28.82 -7.40
N SER A 480 -2.51 29.01 -6.78
CA SER A 480 -1.49 29.99 -7.22
C SER A 480 -0.57 29.45 -8.31
N LEU A 481 -0.52 28.13 -8.47
CA LEU A 481 0.28 27.44 -9.47
C LEU A 481 -0.33 26.07 -9.78
N ALA A 482 -0.20 25.63 -11.03
CA ALA A 482 -0.33 24.22 -11.39
C ALA A 482 0.98 23.70 -12.02
N ILE A 483 1.34 22.46 -11.72
CA ILE A 483 2.41 21.72 -12.39
C ILE A 483 1.76 20.49 -13.03
N VAL A 484 1.73 20.46 -14.37
CA VAL A 484 1.19 19.36 -15.16
C VAL A 484 2.33 18.47 -15.62
N VAL A 485 2.19 17.17 -15.41
CA VAL A 485 3.20 16.14 -15.72
C VAL A 485 2.67 15.26 -16.83
N ASP A 486 3.43 15.10 -17.91
CA ASP A 486 3.05 14.30 -19.07
C ASP A 486 4.28 13.64 -19.69
N MET A 487 4.22 12.32 -19.97
CA MET A 487 5.29 11.56 -20.62
C MET A 487 6.69 11.70 -19.98
N VAL A 488 6.86 11.27 -18.73
CA VAL A 488 8.09 11.51 -17.93
C VAL A 488 8.89 10.25 -17.54
N CYS A 489 8.59 9.08 -18.11
CA CYS A 489 9.30 7.85 -17.77
C CYS A 489 10.46 7.49 -18.72
N ASP A 490 10.60 8.10 -19.91
CA ASP A 490 11.57 7.65 -20.92
C ASP A 490 13.02 7.64 -20.39
N LYS A 491 13.80 6.65 -20.83
CA LYS A 491 15.19 6.41 -20.42
C LYS A 491 16.15 7.53 -20.82
N ASP A 492 15.86 8.27 -21.89
CA ASP A 492 16.67 9.39 -22.38
C ASP A 492 15.77 10.57 -22.77
N PHE A 493 15.20 11.22 -21.75
CA PHE A 493 14.26 12.32 -21.92
C PHE A 493 14.88 13.68 -21.64
N ARG A 494 14.32 14.73 -22.24
CA ARG A 494 14.66 16.13 -21.97
C ARG A 494 13.40 16.94 -21.79
N ILE A 495 13.36 17.69 -20.69
CA ILE A 495 12.26 18.62 -20.41
C ILE A 495 12.78 20.03 -20.64
N TYR A 496 12.12 20.75 -21.54
CA TYR A 496 12.39 22.15 -21.88
C TYR A 496 11.31 23.05 -21.27
N LYS A 497 11.58 24.36 -21.16
CA LYS A 497 10.55 25.32 -20.76
C LYS A 497 9.51 25.43 -21.87
N GLU A 498 8.31 24.90 -21.67
CA GLU A 498 7.21 25.04 -22.63
C GLU A 498 6.84 26.53 -22.77
N PRO A 499 6.75 27.09 -23.99
CA PRO A 499 6.55 28.52 -24.18
C PRO A 499 5.30 29.12 -23.54
N VAL A 500 4.15 28.44 -23.54
CA VAL A 500 2.91 28.94 -22.95
C VAL A 500 2.99 28.91 -21.42
N SER A 501 3.54 27.85 -20.84
CA SER A 501 3.90 27.76 -19.43
C SER A 501 4.82 28.90 -19.02
N PHE A 502 5.93 29.07 -19.73
CA PHE A 502 6.93 30.09 -19.42
C PHE A 502 6.35 31.50 -19.50
N LYS A 503 5.41 31.75 -20.42
CA LYS A 503 4.70 33.02 -20.53
C LYS A 503 3.70 33.25 -19.39
N SER A 504 2.99 32.20 -18.96
CA SER A 504 1.96 32.30 -17.91
C SER A 504 2.54 32.36 -16.50
N ALA A 505 3.68 31.69 -16.28
CA ALA A 505 4.28 31.42 -14.98
C ALA A 505 5.79 31.68 -15.01
N THR A 506 6.23 32.83 -15.55
CA THR A 506 7.66 33.11 -15.81
C THR A 506 8.56 32.95 -14.58
N GLU A 507 8.16 33.52 -13.43
CA GLU A 507 8.94 33.46 -12.19
C GLU A 507 8.98 32.04 -11.63
N GLN A 508 7.82 31.38 -11.56
CA GLN A 508 7.67 30.02 -11.07
C GLN A 508 8.43 29.02 -11.96
N THR A 509 8.33 29.14 -13.29
CA THR A 509 9.05 28.29 -14.24
C THR A 509 10.56 28.43 -14.09
N ASN A 510 11.08 29.67 -13.97
CA ASN A 510 12.51 29.86 -13.73
C ASN A 510 12.95 29.25 -12.40
N SER A 511 12.19 29.49 -11.33
CA SER A 511 12.47 28.93 -10.01
C SER A 511 12.45 27.41 -10.00
N PHE A 512 11.45 26.77 -10.63
CA PHE A 512 11.39 25.32 -10.80
C PHE A 512 12.62 24.78 -11.52
N PHE A 513 12.96 25.34 -12.70
CA PHE A 513 14.10 24.86 -13.47
C PHE A 513 15.44 25.11 -12.75
N GLU A 514 15.57 26.14 -11.92
CA GLU A 514 16.75 26.33 -11.06
C GLU A 514 16.92 25.23 -10.01
N VAL A 515 15.82 24.74 -9.42
CA VAL A 515 15.82 23.59 -8.52
C VAL A 515 16.12 22.31 -9.30
N ALA A 516 15.36 22.06 -10.37
CA ALA A 516 15.42 20.83 -11.15
C ALA A 516 16.80 20.60 -11.81
N LYS A 517 17.48 21.65 -12.28
CA LYS A 517 18.83 21.56 -12.84
C LYS A 517 19.89 21.10 -11.82
N LYS A 518 19.68 21.35 -10.52
CA LYS A 518 20.59 20.86 -9.47
C LYS A 518 20.45 19.35 -9.27
N ILE A 519 19.28 18.80 -9.55
CA ILE A 519 19.00 17.37 -9.51
C ILE A 519 19.58 16.71 -10.77
N ASP A 520 19.17 17.18 -11.96
CA ASP A 520 19.76 16.73 -13.23
C ASP A 520 19.65 17.79 -14.36
N GLY A 521 20.72 18.57 -14.55
CA GLY A 521 20.79 19.56 -15.64
C GLY A 521 20.94 19.00 -17.06
N LYS A 522 21.05 17.68 -17.23
CA LYS A 522 20.96 17.04 -18.56
C LYS A 522 19.51 16.83 -18.97
N VAL A 523 18.65 16.49 -18.02
CA VAL A 523 17.20 16.31 -18.19
C VAL A 523 16.51 17.66 -18.28
N PHE A 524 16.71 18.54 -17.30
CA PHE A 524 16.02 19.84 -17.23
C PHE A 524 16.80 20.92 -17.98
N ARG A 525 16.30 21.31 -19.15
CA ARG A 525 16.95 22.25 -20.07
C ARG A 525 16.42 23.66 -19.88
N ASP A 526 17.32 24.62 -19.72
CA ASP A 526 16.94 26.03 -19.50
C ASP A 526 16.39 26.70 -20.77
N ASP A 527 16.64 26.08 -21.93
CA ASP A 527 16.18 26.50 -23.24
C ASP A 527 14.64 26.43 -23.33
N VAL A 528 14.04 27.39 -24.04
CA VAL A 528 12.60 27.37 -24.35
C VAL A 528 12.35 26.38 -25.49
N GLY A 529 11.41 25.46 -25.27
CA GLY A 529 11.10 24.35 -26.17
C GLY A 529 10.04 24.67 -27.22
N GLN A 530 9.27 23.66 -27.59
CA GLN A 530 8.18 23.75 -28.57
C GLN A 530 6.85 24.07 -27.89
N VAL A 531 5.98 24.79 -28.60
CA VAL A 531 4.59 25.03 -28.16
C VAL A 531 3.79 23.74 -28.32
N ILE A 532 3.07 23.35 -27.28
CA ILE A 532 2.09 22.25 -27.34
C ILE A 532 0.81 22.64 -26.62
N ARG A 533 -0.34 22.24 -27.15
CA ARG A 533 -1.62 22.33 -26.45
C ARG A 533 -1.77 21.08 -25.57
N ASN A 534 -2.06 21.25 -24.28
CA ASN A 534 -2.14 20.19 -23.27
C ASN A 534 -3.03 20.66 -22.09
N ASP A 535 -3.13 19.87 -21.02
CA ASP A 535 -3.98 20.11 -19.85
C ASP A 535 -3.67 21.40 -19.09
N HIS A 536 -2.46 21.96 -19.22
CA HIS A 536 -2.10 23.23 -18.59
C HIS A 536 -2.82 24.43 -19.24
N ASN A 537 -3.25 24.31 -20.51
CA ASN A 537 -3.85 25.44 -21.22
C ASN A 537 -5.21 25.87 -20.64
N PRO A 538 -6.18 24.98 -20.39
CA PRO A 538 -7.44 25.38 -19.75
C PRO A 538 -7.26 26.00 -18.36
N LEU A 539 -6.25 25.56 -17.60
CA LEU A 539 -5.93 26.12 -16.29
C LEU A 539 -5.43 27.58 -16.41
N ILE A 540 -4.55 27.84 -17.39
CA ILE A 540 -4.06 29.19 -17.70
C ILE A 540 -5.22 30.11 -18.14
N GLU A 541 -6.17 29.60 -18.93
CA GLU A 541 -7.32 30.37 -19.40
C GLU A 541 -8.23 30.87 -18.28
N VAL A 542 -8.32 30.13 -17.16
CA VAL A 542 -9.07 30.53 -15.96
C VAL A 542 -8.22 31.27 -14.92
N GLY A 543 -6.95 31.57 -15.26
CA GLY A 543 -6.08 32.44 -14.47
C GLY A 543 -5.13 31.71 -13.50
N ILE A 544 -4.95 30.40 -13.63
CA ILE A 544 -3.98 29.63 -12.83
C ILE A 544 -2.66 29.55 -13.63
N PRO A 545 -1.57 30.20 -13.19
CA PRO A 545 -0.24 30.04 -13.80
C PRO A 545 0.13 28.56 -13.81
N SER A 546 0.61 28.02 -14.93
CA SER A 546 0.82 26.57 -15.07
C SER A 546 2.14 26.20 -15.75
N ILE A 547 2.86 25.22 -15.19
CA ILE A 547 4.10 24.65 -15.73
C ILE A 547 3.80 23.27 -16.31
N LEU A 548 4.11 23.03 -17.58
CA LEU A 548 4.06 21.71 -18.20
C LEU A 548 5.46 21.07 -18.18
N LEU A 549 5.54 19.86 -17.63
CA LEU A 549 6.73 19.00 -17.63
C LEU A 549 6.47 17.86 -18.62
N ILE A 550 7.05 17.97 -19.81
CA ILE A 550 6.81 17.02 -20.90
C ILE A 550 8.07 16.74 -21.73
N ASP A 551 8.26 15.49 -22.12
CA ASP A 551 9.25 15.08 -23.12
C ASP A 551 8.65 15.01 -24.52
N LEU A 552 8.92 16.05 -25.33
CA LEU A 552 8.46 16.11 -26.72
C LEU A 552 9.37 15.37 -27.72
N GLU A 553 10.48 14.79 -27.26
CA GLU A 553 11.43 14.05 -28.10
C GLU A 553 11.16 12.53 -28.12
N TYR A 554 10.09 12.06 -27.47
CA TYR A 554 9.76 10.65 -27.31
C TYR A 554 9.26 9.99 -28.63
N PRO A 555 10.01 9.04 -29.23
CA PRO A 555 9.69 8.49 -30.55
C PRO A 555 8.55 7.48 -30.56
N TYR A 556 8.13 6.96 -29.40
CA TYR A 556 7.08 5.94 -29.28
C TYR A 556 5.71 6.53 -28.97
N HIS A 557 5.60 7.85 -28.84
CA HIS A 557 4.36 8.61 -28.63
C HIS A 557 3.28 8.22 -29.64
N HIS A 558 2.07 7.90 -29.15
CA HIS A 558 0.93 7.37 -29.90
C HIS A 558 1.24 6.14 -30.78
N THR A 559 2.11 5.25 -30.33
CA THR A 559 2.38 3.97 -31.02
C THR A 559 2.11 2.79 -30.11
N THR A 560 1.95 1.60 -30.68
CA THR A 560 1.87 0.34 -29.92
C THR A 560 3.16 0.00 -29.17
N LYS A 561 4.21 0.81 -29.32
CA LYS A 561 5.52 0.69 -28.67
C LYS A 561 5.68 1.57 -27.44
N ASP A 562 4.65 2.33 -27.06
CA ASP A 562 4.66 3.02 -25.76
C ASP A 562 4.42 2.02 -24.62
N THR A 563 5.45 1.21 -24.35
CA THR A 563 5.44 0.09 -23.41
C THR A 563 6.45 0.30 -22.29
N ILE A 564 6.25 -0.37 -21.15
CA ILE A 564 7.05 -0.16 -19.93
C ILE A 564 8.55 -0.39 -20.11
N ASP A 565 8.99 -1.16 -21.12
CA ASP A 565 10.42 -1.35 -21.42
C ASP A 565 11.11 -0.06 -21.90
N LYS A 566 10.36 1.01 -22.19
CA LYS A 566 10.89 2.36 -22.45
C LYS A 566 11.04 3.19 -21.18
N CYS A 567 10.31 2.84 -20.12
CA CYS A 567 10.35 3.53 -18.85
C CYS A 567 11.60 3.22 -18.03
N SER A 568 11.97 4.15 -17.14
CA SER A 568 13.09 4.06 -16.21
C SER A 568 12.68 4.56 -14.83
N ALA A 569 12.96 3.76 -13.80
CA ALA A 569 12.85 4.16 -12.40
C ALA A 569 13.62 5.46 -12.13
N LYS A 570 14.81 5.62 -12.72
CA LYS A 570 15.62 6.81 -12.53
C LYS A 570 14.99 8.07 -13.13
N SER A 571 14.29 7.95 -14.25
CA SER A 571 13.62 9.09 -14.89
C SER A 571 12.46 9.58 -14.04
N LEU A 572 11.64 8.65 -13.55
CA LEU A 572 10.54 8.91 -12.64
C LEU A 572 11.03 9.56 -11.33
N GLU A 573 12.09 9.01 -10.72
CA GLU A 573 12.72 9.60 -9.53
C GLU A 573 13.19 11.04 -9.79
N THR A 574 13.86 11.29 -10.91
CA THR A 574 14.39 12.63 -11.24
C THR A 574 13.27 13.67 -11.36
N VAL A 575 12.12 13.32 -11.94
CA VAL A 575 10.97 14.23 -12.05
C VAL A 575 10.26 14.42 -10.72
N ALA A 576 9.98 13.32 -10.00
CA ALA A 576 9.37 13.38 -8.68
C ALA A 576 10.22 14.21 -7.69
N GLU A 577 11.54 14.01 -7.66
CA GLU A 577 12.47 14.76 -6.81
C GLU A 577 12.47 16.25 -7.15
N ALA A 578 12.38 16.61 -8.44
CA ALA A 578 12.32 18.01 -8.87
C ALA A 578 11.04 18.71 -8.41
N ILE A 579 9.89 18.03 -8.51
CA ILE A 579 8.61 18.56 -8.02
C ILE A 579 8.65 18.66 -6.49
N TYR A 580 9.09 17.61 -5.81
CA TYR A 580 9.18 17.56 -4.35
C TYR A 580 10.04 18.69 -3.77
N GLU A 581 11.26 18.87 -4.29
CA GLU A 581 12.17 19.91 -3.83
C GLU A 581 11.67 21.32 -4.17
N TYR A 582 11.04 21.50 -5.34
CA TYR A 582 10.47 22.80 -5.71
C TYR A 582 9.32 23.19 -4.78
N VAL A 583 8.34 22.31 -4.58
CA VAL A 583 7.18 22.57 -3.71
C VAL A 583 7.63 22.86 -2.28
N ARG A 584 8.64 22.14 -1.76
CA ARG A 584 9.23 22.44 -0.45
C ARG A 584 9.96 23.78 -0.38
N SER A 585 10.52 24.24 -1.50
CA SER A 585 11.25 25.50 -1.54
C SER A 585 10.35 26.74 -1.53
N VAL A 586 9.06 26.57 -1.83
CA VAL A 586 8.06 27.64 -1.86
C VAL A 586 7.10 27.60 -0.66
N ASP A 587 7.25 26.64 0.26
CA ASP A 587 6.52 26.51 1.53
C ASP A 587 6.77 27.65 2.53
#